data_AF-A0A351WTM9-F1
#
_entry.id   AF-A0A351WTM9-F1
#
_cell.length_a   1.000
_cell.length_b   1.000
_cell.length_c   1.000
_cell.angle_alpha   90.00
_cell.angle_beta   90.00
_cell.angle_gamma   90.00
#
_symmetry.space_group_name_H-M   'P 1'
#
loop_
_entity.id
_entity.type
_entity.pdbx_description
1 polymer ?
#
loop_
_entity_poly.entity_id
_entity_poly.type
_entity_poly.pdbx_seq_one_letter_code
_entity_poly.pdbx_strand_id
1 'polypeptide(L)'
;MKRGDLVLVSASGDYGKPRAALVVQTDYFSEHPSVTVCLVTSFALDAPLYRYEVIPTADNALAVTSFVQIDKLMTIPRQKIGSSVGHLTDKQMSEITRLLALWIGVADR
;
A
#
# COMPACT_ATOMS: atom_id res chain seq x y z
N MET A 1 -4.61 -2.20 -12.45
CA MET A 1 -3.82 -1.80 -11.27
C MET A 1 -2.38 -2.10 -11.56
N LYS A 2 -1.50 -1.22 -11.12
CA LYS A 2 -0.04 -1.35 -11.21
C LYS A 2 0.57 -1.16 -9.83
N ARG A 3 1.82 -1.60 -9.69
CA ARG A 3 2.64 -1.30 -8.52
C ARG A 3 2.71 0.20 -8.29
N GLY A 4 2.40 0.65 -7.07
CA GLY A 4 2.34 2.07 -6.71
C GLY A 4 0.94 2.68 -6.71
N ASP A 5 -0.06 1.98 -7.28
CA ASP A 5 -1.46 2.43 -7.23
C ASP A 5 -1.98 2.42 -5.79
N LEU A 6 -2.70 3.48 -5.41
CA LEU A 6 -3.56 3.51 -4.26
C LEU A 6 -4.96 3.05 -4.67
N VAL A 7 -5.50 2.09 -3.94
CA VAL A 7 -6.76 1.41 -4.24
C VAL A 7 -7.65 1.35 -3.02
N LEU A 8 -8.95 1.25 -3.23
CA LEU A 8 -9.89 0.95 -2.15
C LEU A 8 -10.11 -0.56 -2.05
N VAL A 9 -9.89 -1.14 -0.87
CA VAL A 9 -10.07 -2.56 -0.61
C VAL A 9 -11.22 -2.79 0.37
N SER A 10 -12.00 -3.85 0.11
CA SER A 10 -12.98 -4.39 1.05
C SER A 10 -12.42 -5.68 1.65
N ALA A 11 -11.61 -5.55 2.71
CA ALA A 11 -11.19 -6.70 3.48
C ALA A 11 -12.38 -7.25 4.29
N SER A 12 -12.68 -8.54 4.14
CA SER A 12 -13.74 -9.21 4.90
C SER A 12 -13.32 -9.34 6.38
N GLY A 13 -14.16 -8.92 7.34
CA GLY A 13 -13.85 -8.85 8.79
C GLY A 13 -14.29 -7.53 9.44
N ASP A 14 -13.70 -7.13 10.59
CA ASP A 14 -13.95 -5.88 11.37
C ASP A 14 -13.76 -4.54 10.60
N TYR A 15 -13.63 -4.61 9.28
CA TYR A 15 -13.25 -3.52 8.40
C TYR A 15 -14.34 -3.17 7.38
N GLY A 16 -15.60 -3.17 7.79
CA GLY A 16 -16.77 -2.89 6.94
C GLY A 16 -16.80 -1.53 6.19
N LYS A 17 -15.78 -0.67 6.36
CA LYS A 17 -15.56 0.53 5.55
C LYS A 17 -14.45 0.27 4.53
N PRO A 18 -14.63 0.64 3.24
CA PRO A 18 -13.53 0.61 2.26
C PRO A 18 -12.28 1.30 2.81
N ARG A 19 -11.13 0.63 2.75
CA ARG A 19 -9.85 1.16 3.22
C ARG A 19 -8.92 1.42 2.05
N ALA A 20 -8.16 2.50 2.13
CA ALA A 20 -7.09 2.72 1.18
C ALA A 20 -5.97 1.68 1.40
N ALA A 21 -5.39 1.19 0.32
CA ALA A 21 -4.25 0.30 0.32
C ALA A 21 -3.33 0.65 -0.85
N LEU A 22 -2.03 0.44 -0.68
CA LEU A 22 -1.01 0.62 -1.71
C LEU A 22 -0.71 -0.72 -2.37
N VAL A 23 -0.77 -0.80 -3.69
CA VAL A 23 -0.33 -1.97 -4.46
C VAL A 23 1.19 -2.05 -4.45
N VAL A 24 1.74 -3.15 -3.94
CA VAL A 24 3.20 -3.38 -3.88
C VAL A 24 3.66 -4.57 -4.71
N GLN A 25 2.72 -5.40 -5.19
CA GLN A 25 2.97 -6.49 -6.13
C GLN A 25 3.63 -5.98 -7.42
N THR A 26 4.56 -6.77 -7.96
CA THR A 26 5.21 -6.45 -9.24
C THR A 26 4.23 -6.59 -10.42
N ASP A 27 4.40 -5.70 -11.40
CA ASP A 27 3.60 -5.70 -12.63
C ASP A 27 3.83 -6.94 -13.50
N TYR A 28 4.92 -7.70 -13.28
CA TYR A 28 5.12 -9.01 -13.93
C TYR A 28 4.01 -10.02 -13.63
N PHE A 29 3.28 -9.84 -12.53
CA PHE A 29 2.14 -10.67 -12.14
C PHE A 29 0.81 -9.92 -12.27
N SER A 30 0.69 -9.00 -13.24
CA SER A 30 -0.51 -8.18 -13.46
C SER A 30 -1.79 -8.98 -13.66
N GLU A 31 -1.72 -10.23 -14.13
CA GLU A 31 -2.86 -11.11 -14.36
C GLU A 31 -3.13 -12.08 -13.20
N HIS A 32 -2.34 -12.03 -12.14
CA HIS A 32 -2.53 -12.91 -10.99
C HIS A 32 -3.88 -12.64 -10.30
N PRO A 33 -4.64 -13.68 -9.89
CA PRO A 33 -6.00 -13.54 -9.34
C PRO A 33 -6.06 -12.84 -7.99
N SER A 34 -4.94 -12.68 -7.31
CA SER A 34 -4.80 -11.90 -6.07
C SER A 34 -3.68 -10.87 -6.19
N VAL A 35 -3.82 -9.78 -5.43
CA VAL A 35 -2.88 -8.66 -5.41
C VAL A 35 -2.33 -8.44 -4.01
N THR A 36 -1.02 -8.24 -3.91
CA THR A 36 -0.35 -7.92 -2.66
C THR A 36 -0.32 -6.41 -2.44
N VAL A 37 -0.80 -5.98 -1.28
CA VAL A 37 -0.97 -4.57 -0.89
C VAL A 37 -0.43 -4.31 0.53
N CYS A 38 -0.09 -3.06 0.82
CA CYS A 38 0.06 -2.54 2.17
C CYS A 38 -1.16 -1.70 2.54
N LEU A 39 -1.69 -1.84 3.76
CA LEU A 39 -2.78 -0.98 4.21
C LEU A 39 -2.32 0.47 4.41
N VAL A 40 -3.25 1.42 4.27
CA VAL A 40 -3.03 2.84 4.51
C VAL A 40 -3.96 3.33 5.62
N THR A 41 -3.43 4.16 6.52
CA THR A 41 -4.16 4.75 7.64
C THR A 41 -3.81 6.22 7.83
N SER A 42 -4.75 7.03 8.31
CA SER A 42 -4.46 8.40 8.78
C SER A 42 -4.00 8.44 10.24
N PHE A 43 -3.99 7.30 10.94
CA PHE A 43 -3.50 7.23 12.31
C PHE A 43 -1.98 7.32 12.33
N ALA A 44 -1.47 8.41 12.89
CA ALA A 44 -0.04 8.64 13.08
C ALA A 44 0.51 7.74 14.20
N LEU A 45 1.67 7.16 13.93
CA LEU A 45 2.44 6.36 14.89
C LEU A 45 3.92 6.66 14.65
N ASP A 46 4.66 6.97 15.71
CA ASP A 46 6.10 7.21 15.64
C ASP A 46 6.86 5.89 15.46
N ALA A 47 6.91 5.42 14.22
CA ALA A 47 7.53 4.16 13.84
C ALA A 47 8.06 4.22 12.39
N PRO A 48 9.10 5.02 12.13
CA PRO A 48 9.54 5.36 10.77
C PRO A 48 9.98 4.15 9.93
N LEU A 49 10.35 3.03 10.56
CA LEU A 49 10.75 1.80 9.85
C LEU A 49 9.57 1.05 9.22
N TYR A 50 8.34 1.27 9.68
CA TYR A 50 7.17 0.57 9.12
C TYR A 50 5.93 1.45 8.96
N ARG A 51 6.06 2.77 9.21
CA ARG A 51 5.04 3.79 8.97
C ARG A 51 5.59 4.84 8.02
N TYR A 52 5.46 4.59 6.73
CA TYR A 52 5.92 5.51 5.70
C TYR A 52 4.90 6.62 5.49
N GLU A 53 5.29 7.87 5.79
CA GLU A 53 4.43 9.04 5.64
C GLU A 53 4.17 9.38 4.16
N VAL A 54 2.92 9.69 3.85
CA VAL A 54 2.48 10.16 2.54
C VAL A 54 1.65 11.43 2.72
N ILE A 55 2.14 12.52 2.13
CA ILE A 55 1.47 13.82 2.10
C ILE A 55 0.43 13.83 0.97
N PRO A 56 -0.78 14.37 1.18
CA PRO A 56 -1.78 14.58 0.14
C PRO A 56 -1.25 15.31 -1.09
N THR A 57 -1.56 14.78 -2.27
CA THR A 57 -1.31 15.42 -3.55
C THR A 57 -2.47 15.15 -4.50
N ALA A 58 -2.54 15.90 -5.61
CA ALA A 58 -3.53 15.63 -6.65
C ALA A 58 -3.39 14.20 -7.22
N ASP A 59 -2.15 13.70 -7.33
CA ASP A 59 -1.85 12.41 -7.97
C ASP A 59 -2.17 11.20 -7.07
N ASN A 60 -2.03 11.35 -5.75
CA ASN A 60 -2.29 10.26 -4.80
C ASN A 60 -3.73 10.27 -4.22
N ALA A 61 -4.49 11.33 -4.48
CA ALA A 61 -5.89 11.50 -4.10
C ALA A 61 -6.19 11.29 -2.60
N LEU A 62 -5.19 11.39 -1.72
CA LEU A 62 -5.39 11.33 -0.28
C LEU A 62 -5.97 12.68 0.20
N ALA A 63 -6.92 12.63 1.13
CA ALA A 63 -7.51 13.83 1.71
C ALA A 63 -6.68 14.41 2.88
N VAL A 64 -5.92 13.56 3.57
CA VAL A 64 -5.14 13.90 4.77
C VAL A 64 -3.81 13.14 4.74
N THR A 65 -2.81 13.65 5.46
CA THR A 65 -1.56 12.92 5.70
C THR A 65 -1.87 11.53 6.21
N SER A 66 -1.29 10.54 5.54
CA SER A 66 -1.56 9.13 5.76
C SER A 66 -0.26 8.35 5.79
N PHE A 67 -0.32 7.12 6.27
CA PHE A 67 0.83 6.27 6.49
C PHE A 67 0.60 4.93 5.79
N VAL A 68 1.53 4.56 4.91
CA VAL A 68 1.61 3.20 4.39
C VAL A 68 2.16 2.32 5.50
N GLN A 69 1.39 1.29 5.86
CA GLN A 69 1.71 0.35 6.92
C GLN A 69 2.50 -0.81 6.33
N ILE A 70 3.83 -0.70 6.35
CA ILE A 70 4.75 -1.74 5.85
C ILE A 70 4.52 -3.07 6.60
N ASP A 71 4.16 -2.96 7.89
CA ASP A 71 3.84 -4.08 8.78
C ASP A 71 2.51 -4.79 8.47
N LYS A 72 1.67 -4.21 7.61
CA LYS A 72 0.35 -4.73 7.23
C LYS A 72 0.31 -5.10 5.75
N LEU A 73 1.23 -5.97 5.35
CA LEU A 73 1.24 -6.61 4.04
C LEU A 73 0.13 -7.66 3.96
N MET A 74 -0.71 -7.57 2.93
CA MET A 74 -1.84 -8.49 2.73
C MET A 74 -1.94 -8.89 1.26
N THR A 75 -2.40 -10.10 0.99
CA THR A 75 -2.75 -10.54 -0.36
C THR A 75 -4.26 -10.71 -0.46
N ILE A 76 -4.90 -9.95 -1.34
CA ILE A 76 -6.35 -9.83 -1.44
C ILE A 76 -6.82 -10.33 -2.82
N PRO A 77 -7.91 -11.11 -2.92
CA PRO A 77 -8.50 -11.47 -4.20
C PRO A 77 -8.82 -10.22 -5.03
N ARG A 78 -8.47 -10.22 -6.32
CA ARG A 78 -8.63 -9.06 -7.19
C ARG A 78 -10.07 -8.56 -7.26
N GLN A 79 -11.06 -9.45 -7.16
CA GLN A 79 -12.48 -9.07 -7.17
C GLN A 79 -12.90 -8.24 -5.93
N LYS A 80 -12.10 -8.23 -4.85
CA LYS A 80 -12.33 -7.41 -3.64
C LYS A 80 -11.56 -6.08 -3.64
N ILE A 81 -10.92 -5.75 -4.75
CA ILE A 81 -10.15 -4.51 -4.91
C ILE A 81 -10.87 -3.63 -5.91
N GLY A 82 -11.15 -2.39 -5.50
CA GLY A 82 -11.76 -1.38 -6.36
C GLY A 82 -10.79 -0.84 -7.40
N SER A 83 -11.24 0.20 -8.12
CA SER A 83 -10.38 0.94 -9.04
C SER A 83 -9.23 1.63 -8.29
N SER A 84 -8.14 1.89 -9.03
CA SER A 84 -7.12 2.82 -8.56
C SER A 84 -7.75 4.21 -8.36
N VAL A 85 -7.41 4.84 -7.23
CA VAL A 85 -7.85 6.20 -6.87
C VAL A 85 -6.70 7.20 -6.96
N GLY A 86 -5.46 6.75 -7.00
CA GLY A 86 -4.27 7.58 -7.07
C GLY A 86 -3.02 6.73 -7.20
N HIS A 87 -1.85 7.37 -7.18
CA HIS A 87 -0.57 6.69 -7.32
C HIS A 87 0.53 7.37 -6.51
N LEU A 88 1.53 6.60 -6.06
CA LEU A 88 2.73 7.13 -5.41
C LEU A 88 3.87 7.27 -6.41
N THR A 89 4.68 8.32 -6.25
CA THR A 89 5.82 8.57 -7.14
C THR A 89 6.87 7.46 -7.08
N ASP A 90 7.68 7.33 -8.13
CA ASP A 90 8.79 6.36 -8.19
C ASP A 90 9.77 6.50 -7.02
N LYS A 91 10.01 7.73 -6.56
CA LYS A 91 10.85 8.01 -5.38
C LYS A 91 10.26 7.38 -4.12
N GLN A 92 8.97 7.62 -3.86
CA GLN A 92 8.27 7.03 -2.73
C GLN A 92 8.26 5.51 -2.81
N MET A 93 7.98 4.96 -4.00
CA MET A 93 8.00 3.51 -4.22
C MET A 93 9.38 2.91 -4.02
N SER A 94 10.47 3.62 -4.33
CA SER A 94 11.83 3.17 -4.06
C SER A 94 12.13 3.08 -2.56
N GLU A 95 11.69 4.07 -1.77
CA GLU A 95 11.84 4.07 -0.32
C GLU A 95 11.00 2.96 0.33
N ILE A 96 9.74 2.83 -0.08
CA ILE A 96 8.84 1.75 0.37
C ILE A 96 9.41 0.37 0.04
N THR A 97 10.05 0.20 -1.13
CA THR A 97 10.70 -1.07 -1.51
C THR A 97 11.79 -1.46 -0.53
N ARG A 98 12.61 -0.50 -0.08
CA ARG A 98 13.67 -0.75 0.90
C ARG A 98 13.10 -1.12 2.27
N LEU A 99 12.05 -0.42 2.70
CA LEU A 99 11.36 -0.74 3.96
C LEU A 99 10.70 -2.12 3.92
N LEU A 100 10.07 -2.48 2.80
CA LEU A 100 9.53 -3.82 2.59
C LEU A 100 10.62 -4.89 2.63
N ALA A 101 11.75 -4.64 1.96
CA ALA A 101 12.89 -5.55 1.93
C ALA A 101 13.46 -5.80 3.34
N LEU A 102 13.57 -4.73 4.15
CA LEU A 102 13.92 -4.82 5.56
C LEU A 102 12.87 -5.60 6.37
N TRP A 103 11.59 -5.26 6.20
CA TRP A 103 10.49 -5.88 6.95
C TRP A 103 10.40 -7.41 6.77
N ILE A 104 10.66 -7.90 5.55
CA ILE A 104 10.63 -9.33 5.23
C ILE A 104 12.00 -10.01 5.33
N GLY A 105 13.05 -9.30 5.79
CA GLY A 105 14.38 -9.85 6.04
C GLY A 105 15.21 -10.17 4.78
N VAL A 106 14.82 -9.70 3.59
CA VAL A 106 15.66 -9.90 2.38
C VAL A 106 16.83 -8.92 2.31
N ALA A 107 16.86 -7.90 3.18
CA ALA A 107 17.95 -6.92 3.29
C ALA A 107 18.90 -7.19 4.48
N ASP A 108 18.71 -8.28 5.24
CA ASP A 108 19.48 -8.56 6.47
C ASP A 108 20.90 -9.10 6.20
N ARG A 109 21.28 -9.32 4.94
CA ARG A 109 22.53 -9.98 4.53
C ARG A 109 23.15 -9.35 3.29
#